data_AF-A0A9D8XXL2-F1
#
_entry.id   AF-A0A9D8XXL2-F1
#
_cell.length_a   1.000
_cell.length_b   1.000
_cell.length_c   1.000
_cell.angle_alpha   90.00
_cell.angle_beta   90.00
_cell.angle_gamma   90.00
#
_symmetry.space_group_name_H-M   'P 1'
#
loop_
_entity.id
_entity.type
_entity.pdbx_description
1 polymer ?
#
loop_
_entity_poly.entity_id
_entity_poly.type
_entity_poly.pdbx_seq_one_letter_code
_entity_poly.pdbx_strand_id
1 'polypeptide(L)' 'MMPLVVLSGPTAVGKGTVEKALLEKHPEIWVSISATTRAPRA' A
#
# COMPACT_ATOMS: atom_id res chain seq x y z
N MET A 1 14.51 -13.51 -7.70
CA MET A 1 13.48 -13.34 -6.65
C MET A 1 13.14 -11.87 -6.57
N MET A 2 11.88 -11.47 -6.70
CA MET A 2 11.49 -10.06 -6.56
C MET A 2 11.55 -9.67 -5.07
N PRO A 3 12.13 -8.51 -4.72
CA PRO A 3 12.20 -8.08 -3.33
C PRO A 3 10.81 -7.72 -2.79
N LEU A 4 10.49 -8.21 -1.60
CA LEU A 4 9.30 -7.81 -0.84
C LEU A 4 9.67 -6.67 0.10
N VAL A 5 8.85 -5.62 0.13
CA VAL A 5 8.98 -4.49 1.05
C VAL A 5 7.72 -4.39 1.90
N VAL A 6 7.90 -4.12 3.20
CA VAL A 6 6.78 -3.96 4.16
C VAL A 6 6.84 -2.57 4.78
N LEU A 7 5.81 -1.77 4.55
CA LEU A 7 5.59 -0.49 5.24
C LEU A 7 4.71 -0.72 6.48
N SER A 8 5.29 -0.62 7.67
CA SER A 8 4.58 -0.87 8.95
C SER A 8 4.58 0.36 9.86
N GLY A 9 3.59 0.44 10.75
CA GLY A 9 3.41 1.53 11.72
C GLY A 9 1.95 1.71 12.13
N PRO A 10 1.66 2.44 13.22
CA PRO A 10 0.29 2.67 13.71
C PRO A 10 -0.58 3.44 12.71
N THR A 11 -1.87 3.55 13.00
CA THR A 11 -2.79 4.33 12.17
C THR A 11 -2.33 5.80 12.06
N ALA A 12 -2.62 6.45 10.92
CA ALA A 12 -2.31 7.85 10.64
C ALA A 12 -0.83 8.30 10.67
N VAL A 13 0.15 7.38 10.76
CA VAL A 13 1.59 7.74 10.69
C VAL A 13 2.10 8.16 9.29
N GLY A 14 1.24 8.15 8.27
CA GLY A 14 1.59 8.58 6.90
C GLY A 14 2.04 7.47 5.94
N LYS A 15 1.80 6.17 6.25
CA LYS A 15 2.16 5.04 5.36
C LYS A 15 1.58 5.18 3.94
N GLY A 16 0.31 5.59 3.80
CA GLY A 16 -0.32 5.80 2.50
C GLY A 16 0.29 6.96 1.71
N THR A 17 0.86 7.96 2.39
CA THR A 17 1.60 9.06 1.74
C THR A 17 2.89 8.54 1.11
N VAL A 18 3.62 7.67 1.82
CA VAL A 18 4.85 7.04 1.31
C VAL A 18 4.52 6.06 0.17
N GLU A 19 3.49 5.24 0.33
CA GLU A 19 3.00 4.32 -0.72
C GLU A 19 2.67 5.07 -2.02
N LYS A 20 1.90 6.16 -1.93
CA LYS A 20 1.55 6.98 -3.10
C LYS A 20 2.78 7.54 -3.80
N ALA A 21 3.72 8.13 -3.04
CA ALA A 21 4.94 8.70 -3.60
C ALA A 21 5.85 7.63 -4.23
N LEU A 22 5.84 6.40 -3.72
CA LEU A 22 6.56 5.28 -4.33
C LEU A 22 5.94 4.90 -5.68
N LEU A 23 4.61 4.73 -5.75
CA LEU A 23 3.93 4.36 -7.00
C LEU A 23 4.05 5.42 -8.09
N GLU A 24 4.09 6.71 -7.71
CA GLU A 24 4.32 7.81 -8.65
C GLU A 24 5.73 7.75 -9.28
N LYS A 25 6.74 7.32 -8.51
CA LYS A 25 8.15 7.27 -8.95
C LYS A 25 8.54 5.93 -9.58
N HIS A 26 7.85 4.87 -9.19
CA HIS A 26 8.15 3.48 -9.54
C HIS A 26 6.85 2.76 -9.94
N PRO A 27 6.31 3.03 -11.15
CA PRO A 27 5.06 2.44 -11.62
C PRO A 27 5.13 0.92 -11.81
N GLU A 28 6.32 0.32 -11.79
CA GLU A 28 6.55 -1.13 -11.82
C GLU A 28 6.20 -1.84 -10.49
N ILE A 29 6.04 -1.09 -9.39
CA ILE A 29 5.72 -1.67 -8.09
C ILE A 29 4.26 -2.13 -8.06
N TRP A 30 4.05 -3.38 -7.64
CA TRP A 30 2.72 -3.92 -7.36
C TRP A 30 2.39 -3.77 -5.87
N VAL A 31 1.22 -3.21 -5.55
CA VAL A 31 0.69 -3.15 -4.18
C VAL A 31 -0.23 -4.32 -3.91
N SER A 32 0.00 -5.00 -2.79
CA SER A 32 -0.89 -6.06 -2.33
C SER A 32 -2.26 -5.52 -1.92
N ILE A 33 -3.33 -6.02 -2.54
CA ILE A 33 -4.71 -5.72 -2.16
C ILE A 33 -5.13 -6.65 -1.01
N SER A 34 -5.63 -6.04 0.07
CA SER A 34 -6.13 -6.80 1.22
C SER A 34 -7.51 -7.38 0.94
N ALA A 35 -7.80 -8.56 1.49
CA ALA A 35 -9.16 -9.08 1.56
C ALA A 35 -9.91 -8.47 2.75
N THR A 36 -11.19 -8.13 2.56
CA THR A 36 -12.07 -7.66 3.64
C THR A 36 -13.49 -8.19 3.45
N THR A 37 -14.17 -8.53 4.54
CA THR A 37 -15.58 -8.98 4.51
C THR A 37 -16.58 -7.84 4.55
N ARG A 38 -16.13 -6.59 4.73
CA ARG A 38 -16.99 -5.41 4.71
C ARG A 38 -17.57 -5.22 3.30
N ALA A 39 -18.87 -4.96 3.21
CA ALA A 39 -19.51 -4.63 1.95
C ALA A 39 -18.86 -3.39 1.29
N PRO A 40 -18.86 -3.30 -0.06
CA PRO A 40 -18.41 -2.11 -0.78
C PRO A 40 -19.14 -0.86 -0.28
N ARG A 41 -18.43 0.26 -0.20
CA ARG A 41 -19.03 1.57 0.09
C ARG A 41 -19.62 2.12 -1.22
N ALA A 42 -20.74 2.84 -1.11
CA ALA A 42 -21.33 3.59 -2.23
C ALA A 42 -20.43 4.78 -2.64
#